data_AF-A0A382GT54-F1
#
_entry.id   AF-A0A382GT54-F1
#
_cell.length_a   1.000
_cell.length_b   1.000
_cell.length_c   1.000
_cell.angle_alpha   90.00
_cell.angle_beta   90.00
_cell.angle_gamma   90.00
#
_symmetry.space_group_name_H-M   'P 1'
#
loop_
_entity.id
_entity.type
_entity.pdbx_description
1 polymer ?
#
loop_
_entity_poly.entity_id
_entity_poly.type
_entity_poly.pdbx_seq_one_letter_code
_entity_poly.pdbx_strand_id
1 'polypeptide(L)'
;VESLIELMLQVFNSLDIKLLFWVHQNVSNPILDWLMPVITNQNNWIIPVLILIFYLGFNGNKRGRITLTILLISIIAVDSISAQILKPFFERIRPSHVYAKELNLLVSEGGKWSMPSNHAANVFALAVVL
;
A
#
# COMPACT_ATOMS: atom_id res chain seq x y z
N VAL A 1 -30.95 7.20 10.95
CA VAL A 1 -29.57 7.66 10.67
C VAL A 1 -28.59 6.50 10.78
N GLU A 2 -28.59 5.77 11.90
CA GLU A 2 -27.75 4.58 12.11
C GLU A 2 -27.93 3.49 11.04
N SER A 3 -29.18 3.16 10.68
CA SER A 3 -29.49 2.22 9.59
C SER A 3 -29.02 2.66 8.20
N LEU A 4 -28.89 3.98 7.96
CA LEU A 4 -28.39 4.51 6.68
C LEU A 4 -26.86 4.38 6.60
N ILE A 5 -26.16 4.61 7.72
CA ILE A 5 -24.70 4.46 7.81
C ILE A 5 -24.33 2.99 7.63
N GLU A 6 -25.02 2.07 8.29
CA GLU A 6 -24.79 0.63 8.14
C GLU A 6 -25.00 0.18 6.69
N LEU A 7 -26.11 0.62 6.07
CA LEU A 7 -26.38 0.34 4.66
C LEU A 7 -25.24 0.85 3.77
N MET A 8 -24.78 2.07 4.00
CA MET A 8 -23.69 2.67 3.24
C MET A 8 -22.37 1.89 3.39
N LEU A 9 -22.02 1.47 4.61
CA LEU A 9 -20.84 0.65 4.86
C LEU A 9 -20.93 -0.72 4.17
N GLN A 10 -22.11 -1.35 4.20
CA GLN A 10 -22.34 -2.61 3.49
C GLN A 10 -22.21 -2.46 1.97
N VAL A 11 -22.71 -1.35 1.41
CA VAL A 11 -22.57 -1.05 -0.01
C VAL A 11 -21.10 -0.90 -0.38
N PHE A 12 -20.32 -0.13 0.39
CA PHE A 12 -18.89 0.04 0.13
C PHE A 12 -18.11 -1.27 0.24
N ASN A 13 -18.37 -2.08 1.27
CA ASN A 13 -17.73 -3.38 1.43
C ASN A 13 -18.07 -4.32 0.26
N SER A 14 -19.33 -4.33 -0.17
CA SER A 14 -19.77 -5.15 -1.30
C SER A 14 -19.13 -4.72 -2.62
N LEU A 15 -19.01 -3.41 -2.85
CA LEU A 15 -18.34 -2.87 -4.03
C LEU A 15 -16.85 -3.20 -4.04
N ASP A 16 -16.18 -3.06 -2.90
CA ASP A 16 -14.75 -3.36 -2.75
C ASP A 16 -14.45 -4.84 -3.03
N ILE A 17 -15.25 -5.76 -2.47
CA ILE A 17 -15.10 -7.21 -2.72
C ILE A 17 -15.40 -7.55 -4.18
N LYS A 18 -16.45 -6.97 -4.77
CA LYS A 18 -16.78 -7.18 -6.20
C LYS A 18 -15.64 -6.70 -7.09
N LEU A 19 -15.06 -5.54 -6.79
CA LEU A 19 -13.94 -5.00 -7.54
C LEU A 19 -12.71 -5.91 -7.42
N LEU A 20 -12.40 -6.40 -6.22
CA LEU A 20 -11.30 -7.34 -5.99
C LEU A 20 -11.43 -8.59 -6.88
N PHE A 21 -12.58 -9.25 -6.85
CA PHE A 21 -12.80 -10.44 -7.67
C PHE A 21 -12.86 -10.13 -9.16
N TRP A 22 -13.41 -8.97 -9.55
CA TRP A 22 -13.42 -8.55 -10.94
C TRP A 22 -11.98 -8.37 -11.48
N VAL A 23 -11.11 -7.71 -10.72
CA VAL A 23 -9.69 -7.56 -11.07
C VAL A 23 -9.02 -8.93 -11.15
N HIS A 24 -9.24 -9.79 -10.15
CA HIS A 24 -8.65 -11.13 -10.14
C HIS A 24 -9.08 -11.99 -11.33
N GLN A 25 -10.34 -11.92 -11.75
CA GLN A 25 -10.86 -12.76 -12.83
C GLN A 25 -10.59 -12.22 -14.23
N ASN A 26 -10.58 -10.88 -14.40
CA ASN A 26 -10.57 -10.25 -15.73
C ASN A 26 -9.22 -9.61 -16.09
N VAL A 27 -8.39 -9.28 -15.10
CA VAL A 27 -7.12 -8.58 -15.32
C VAL A 27 -5.92 -9.51 -15.10
N SER A 28 -6.01 -10.46 -14.16
CA SER A 28 -4.93 -11.43 -13.91
C SER A 28 -4.56 -12.21 -15.17
N ASN A 29 -3.26 -12.32 -15.41
CA ASN A 29 -2.67 -13.05 -16.52
C ASN A 29 -1.20 -13.37 -16.20
N PRO A 30 -0.57 -14.35 -16.90
CA PRO A 30 0.78 -14.79 -16.57
C PRO A 30 1.86 -13.70 -16.56
N ILE A 31 1.71 -12.65 -17.39
CA ILE A 31 2.65 -11.53 -17.44
C ILE A 31 2.54 -10.70 -16.16
N LEU A 32 1.32 -10.34 -15.77
CA LEU A 32 1.08 -9.58 -14.54
C LEU A 32 1.39 -10.40 -13.29
N ASP A 33 1.12 -11.70 -13.31
CA ASP A 33 1.39 -12.61 -12.20
C ASP A 33 2.90 -12.72 -11.91
N TRP A 34 3.73 -12.58 -12.94
CA TRP A 34 5.19 -12.49 -12.80
C TRP A 34 5.66 -11.07 -12.45
N LEU A 35 5.10 -10.04 -13.08
CA LEU A 35 5.56 -8.65 -12.93
C LEU A 35 5.18 -8.03 -11.59
N MET A 36 3.96 -8.26 -11.10
CA MET A 36 3.44 -7.60 -9.89
C MET A 36 4.25 -7.95 -8.63
N PRO A 37 4.68 -9.21 -8.40
CA PRO A 37 5.59 -9.54 -7.30
C PRO A 37 6.95 -8.83 -7.41
N VAL A 38 7.48 -8.63 -8.62
CA VAL A 38 8.73 -7.89 -8.83
C VAL A 38 8.56 -6.42 -8.44
N ILE A 39 7.44 -5.80 -8.84
CA ILE A 39 7.13 -4.40 -8.50
C ILE A 39 6.90 -4.24 -7.00
N THR A 40 6.14 -5.12 -6.36
CA THR A 40 5.75 -4.94 -4.95
C THR A 40 6.82 -5.36 -3.95
N ASN A 41 7.81 -6.16 -4.36
CA ASN A 41 8.87 -6.62 -3.46
C ASN A 41 9.83 -5.47 -3.11
N GLN A 42 9.77 -5.02 -1.85
CA GLN A 42 10.59 -3.93 -1.32
C GLN A 42 12.10 -4.14 -1.50
N ASN A 43 12.58 -5.39 -1.52
CA ASN A 43 14.00 -5.68 -1.66
C ASN A 43 14.54 -5.23 -3.02
N ASN A 44 13.70 -5.25 -4.07
CA ASN A 44 14.08 -4.78 -5.40
C ASN A 44 14.29 -3.26 -5.45
N TRP A 45 13.71 -2.52 -4.49
CA TRP A 45 13.76 -1.07 -4.42
C TRP A 45 14.85 -0.52 -3.52
N ILE A 46 15.55 -1.37 -2.76
CA ILE A 46 16.61 -0.94 -1.83
C ILE A 46 17.69 -0.14 -2.57
N ILE A 47 18.22 -0.68 -3.67
CA ILE A 47 19.30 -0.02 -4.44
C ILE A 47 18.80 1.30 -5.06
N PRO A 48 17.68 1.35 -5.81
CA PRO A 48 17.12 2.61 -6.32
C PRO A 48 16.90 3.67 -5.24
N VAL A 49 16.34 3.28 -4.09
CA VAL A 49 16.06 4.21 -2.97
C VAL A 49 17.34 4.74 -2.36
N LEU A 50 18.38 3.91 -2.19
CA LEU A 50 19.69 4.37 -1.69
C LEU A 50 20.34 5.37 -2.65
N ILE A 51 20.28 5.13 -3.96
CA ILE A 51 20.79 6.06 -4.97
C ILE A 51 20.02 7.40 -4.88
N LEU A 52 18.70 7.35 -4.76
CA LEU A 52 17.86 8.53 -4.63
C LEU A 52 18.20 9.33 -3.36
N ILE A 53 18.34 8.66 -2.21
CA ILE A 53 18.72 9.30 -0.94
C ILE A 53 20.08 9.97 -1.08
N PHE A 54 21.06 9.28 -1.66
CA PHE A 54 22.39 9.83 -1.90
C PHE A 54 22.32 11.07 -2.81
N TYR A 55 21.60 10.97 -3.93
CA TYR A 55 21.43 12.08 -4.85
C TYR A 55 20.79 13.30 -4.17
N LEU A 56 19.69 13.11 -3.43
CA LEU A 56 19.00 14.21 -2.74
C LEU A 56 19.85 14.82 -1.62
N GLY A 57 20.59 13.99 -0.87
CA GLY A 57 21.41 14.44 0.26
C GLY A 57 22.66 15.21 -0.16
N PHE A 58 23.37 14.72 -1.18
CA PHE A 58 24.68 15.23 -1.57
C PHE A 58 24.65 16.08 -2.84
N ASN A 59 23.90 15.69 -3.86
CA ASN A 59 23.92 16.34 -5.17
C ASN A 59 22.76 17.33 -5.38
N GLY A 60 21.65 17.17 -4.66
CA GLY A 60 20.44 17.98 -4.80
C GLY A 60 20.49 19.38 -4.16
N ASN A 61 21.64 19.79 -3.62
CA ASN A 61 21.83 21.07 -2.92
C ASN A 61 20.81 21.27 -1.76
N LYS A 62 20.49 22.53 -1.42
CA LYS A 62 19.54 22.85 -0.34
C LYS A 62 18.15 22.25 -0.58
N ARG A 63 17.66 22.27 -1.83
CA ARG A 63 16.34 21.75 -2.18
C ARG A 63 16.26 20.24 -2.01
N GLY A 64 17.24 19.50 -2.52
CA GLY A 64 17.32 18.04 -2.35
C GLY A 64 17.34 17.62 -0.88
N ARG A 65 18.10 18.33 -0.03
CA ARG A 65 18.10 18.07 1.42
C ARG A 65 16.73 18.31 2.06
N ILE A 66 16.04 19.39 1.69
CA ILE A 66 14.67 19.67 2.17
C ILE A 66 13.71 18.57 1.71
N THR A 67 13.76 18.19 0.43
CA THR A 67 12.96 17.10 -0.14
C THR A 67 13.20 15.80 0.62
N LEU A 68 14.46 15.43 0.85
CA LEU A 68 14.83 14.23 1.62
C LEU A 68 14.28 14.29 3.06
N THR A 69 14.39 15.44 3.74
CA THR A 69 13.85 15.60 5.09
C THR A 69 12.33 15.42 5.12
N ILE A 70 11.60 16.07 4.21
CA ILE A 70 10.14 15.95 4.12
C ILE A 70 9.74 14.51 3.78
N LEU A 71 10.48 13.86 2.87
CA LEU A 71 10.22 12.48 2.47
C LEU A 71 10.36 11.52 3.66
N LEU A 72 11.45 11.63 4.42
CA LEU A 72 11.69 10.79 5.60
C LEU A 72 10.60 11.00 6.66
N ILE A 73 10.25 12.26 6.96
CA ILE A 73 9.17 12.58 7.90
C ILE A 73 7.84 11.99 7.41
N SER A 74 7.54 12.11 6.12
CA SER A 74 6.29 11.61 5.52
C SER A 74 6.20 10.10 5.62
N ILE A 75 7.24 9.36 5.26
CA ILE A 75 7.26 7.89 5.34
C ILE A 75 7.10 7.44 6.81
N ILE A 76 7.87 8.02 7.74
CA ILE A 76 7.78 7.69 9.16
C ILE A 76 6.36 7.95 9.70
N ALA A 77 5.78 9.10 9.34
CA ALA A 77 4.43 9.46 9.75
C ALA A 77 3.39 8.50 9.16
N VAL A 78 3.46 8.21 7.86
CA VAL A 78 2.56 7.27 7.19
C VAL A 78 2.63 5.90 7.84
N ASP A 79 3.82 5.37 8.08
CA ASP A 79 3.97 4.04 8.67
C ASP A 79 3.46 3.99 10.11
N SER A 80 3.81 4.98 10.93
CA SER A 80 3.41 5.04 12.33
C SER A 80 1.90 5.22 12.48
N ILE A 81 1.32 6.21 11.78
CA ILE A 81 -0.11 6.50 11.86
C ILE A 81 -0.91 5.32 11.29
N SER A 82 -0.52 4.80 10.13
CA SER A 82 -1.25 3.70 9.50
C SER A 82 -1.16 2.42 10.32
N ALA A 83 0.02 2.03 10.78
CA ALA A 83 0.22 0.75 11.46
C ALA A 83 -0.26 0.75 12.92
N GLN A 84 -0.05 1.85 13.65
CA GLN A 84 -0.30 1.89 15.09
C GLN A 84 -1.65 2.49 15.44
N ILE A 85 -2.22 3.37 14.60
CA ILE A 85 -3.47 4.08 14.89
C ILE A 85 -4.58 3.54 14.00
N LEU A 86 -4.45 3.66 12.68
CA LEU A 86 -5.56 3.40 11.77
C LEU A 86 -5.88 1.91 11.62
N LYS A 87 -4.86 1.04 11.50
CA LYS A 87 -5.09 -0.40 11.36
C LYS A 87 -5.79 -1.03 12.57
N PRO A 88 -5.36 -0.76 13.82
CA PRO A 88 -6.08 -1.22 15.01
C PRO A 88 -7.43 -0.52 15.20
N PHE A 89 -7.63 0.68 14.65
CA PHE A 89 -8.92 1.36 14.71
C PHE A 89 -9.95 0.72 13.77
N PHE A 90 -9.58 0.41 12.53
CA PHE A 90 -10.50 -0.18 11.55
C PHE A 90 -10.66 -1.68 11.67
N GLU A 91 -9.64 -2.40 12.16
CA GLU A 91 -9.64 -3.86 12.34
C GLU A 91 -10.13 -4.65 11.11
N ARG A 92 -9.88 -4.11 9.92
CA ARG A 92 -10.34 -4.74 8.68
C ARG A 92 -9.39 -5.87 8.27
N ILE A 93 -9.86 -7.11 8.32
CA ILE A 93 -9.09 -8.30 7.91
C ILE A 93 -8.76 -8.22 6.40
N ARG A 94 -7.54 -8.62 6.00
CA ARG A 94 -7.16 -8.65 4.57
C ARG A 94 -7.92 -9.72 3.78
N PRO A 95 -8.23 -9.44 2.50
CA PRO A 95 -8.78 -10.45 1.62
C PRO A 95 -7.91 -11.71 1.48
N SER A 96 -6.58 -11.59 1.62
CA SER A 96 -5.66 -12.73 1.61
C SER A 96 -5.92 -13.75 2.73
N HIS A 97 -6.46 -13.32 3.87
CA HIS A 97 -6.83 -14.19 4.99
C HIS A 97 -8.26 -14.75 4.85
N VAL A 98 -9.17 -13.96 4.28
CA VAL A 98 -10.60 -14.32 4.20
C VAL A 98 -10.90 -15.20 2.98
N TYR A 99 -10.27 -14.91 1.85
CA TYR A 99 -10.53 -15.53 0.55
C TYR A 99 -9.29 -16.27 0.01
N ALA A 100 -8.50 -16.85 0.90
CA ALA A 100 -7.23 -17.52 0.56
C ALA A 100 -7.42 -18.68 -0.43
N LYS A 101 -8.60 -19.29 -0.49
CA LYS A 101 -8.91 -20.42 -1.38
C LYS A 101 -9.40 -19.97 -2.75
N GLU A 102 -9.96 -18.77 -2.83
CA GLU A 102 -10.60 -18.19 -4.01
C GLU A 102 -9.66 -17.26 -4.78
N LEU A 103 -8.58 -16.80 -4.15
CA LEU A 103 -7.59 -15.89 -4.75
C LEU A 103 -6.28 -16.63 -5.03
N ASN A 104 -5.70 -16.40 -6.21
CA ASN A 104 -4.31 -16.78 -6.48
C ASN A 104 -3.34 -15.82 -5.77
N LEU A 105 -2.82 -16.22 -4.61
CA LEU A 105 -1.87 -15.42 -3.85
C LEU A 105 -0.46 -15.52 -4.45
N LEU A 106 0.01 -14.42 -5.06
CA LEU A 106 1.35 -14.32 -5.65
C LEU A 106 2.47 -14.01 -4.64
N VAL A 107 2.08 -13.58 -3.43
CA VAL A 107 2.97 -13.24 -2.31
C VAL A 107 2.35 -13.72 -1.00
N SER A 108 3.12 -13.73 0.09
CA SER A 108 2.60 -14.08 1.42
C SER A 108 1.39 -13.23 1.81
N GLU A 109 0.48 -13.80 2.60
CA GLU A 109 -0.75 -13.13 3.08
C GLU A 109 -0.48 -11.79 3.80
N GLY A 110 0.72 -11.65 4.38
CA GLY A 110 1.19 -10.47 5.10
C GLY A 110 0.49 -10.30 6.46
N GLY A 111 0.53 -9.09 7.01
CA GLY A 111 -0.09 -8.79 8.30
C GLY A 111 -1.62 -8.94 8.31
N LYS A 112 -2.23 -9.00 9.49
CA LYS A 112 -3.67 -9.23 9.66
C LYS A 112 -4.55 -8.11 9.08
N TRP A 113 -4.18 -6.85 9.36
CA TRP A 113 -4.99 -5.67 9.05
C TRP A 113 -4.68 -5.08 7.67
N SER A 114 -5.74 -4.71 6.96
CA SER A 114 -5.70 -4.27 5.55
C SER A 114 -5.74 -2.76 5.36
N MET A 115 -6.38 -2.02 6.28
CA MET A 115 -6.76 -0.63 6.05
C MET A 115 -6.04 0.34 7.00
N PRO A 116 -5.38 1.39 6.49
CA PRO A 116 -5.01 1.60 5.08
C PRO A 116 -3.81 0.71 4.65
N SER A 117 -3.51 0.70 3.35
CA SER A 117 -2.30 0.07 2.82
C SER A 117 -1.09 0.97 3.03
N ASN A 118 -0.15 0.56 3.91
CA ASN A 118 1.12 1.29 4.09
C ASN A 118 1.95 1.33 2.82
N HIS A 119 1.99 0.23 2.05
CA HIS A 119 2.81 0.18 0.84
C HIS A 119 2.32 1.20 -0.20
N ALA A 120 1.00 1.26 -0.44
CA ALA A 120 0.42 2.27 -1.32
C ALA A 120 0.66 3.69 -0.79
N ALA A 121 0.42 3.92 0.50
CA ALA A 121 0.60 5.23 1.11
C ALA A 121 2.06 5.73 1.04
N ASN A 122 3.05 4.86 1.27
CA ASN A 122 4.47 5.20 1.17
C ASN A 122 4.88 5.52 -0.27
N VAL A 123 4.41 4.75 -1.26
CA VAL A 123 4.70 5.04 -2.68
C VAL A 123 4.06 6.35 -3.13
N PHE A 124 2.85 6.67 -2.67
CA PHE A 124 2.23 7.97 -2.94
C PHE A 124 2.96 9.12 -2.24
N ALA A 125 3.39 8.94 -0.98
CA ALA A 125 4.20 9.94 -0.29
C ALA A 125 5.52 10.21 -1.04
N LEU A 126 6.17 9.16 -1.53
CA LEU A 126 7.35 9.26 -2.40
C LEU A 126 7.03 10.08 -3.66
N ALA A 127 5.96 9.72 -4.39
CA ALA A 127 5.60 10.36 -5.65
C ALA A 127 5.19 11.83 -5.53
N VAL A 128 4.62 12.24 -4.39
CA VAL A 128 4.17 13.63 -4.16
C VAL A 128 5.31 14.52 -3.67
N VAL A 129 6.25 13.98 -2.89
CA VAL A 129 7.34 14.76 -2.30
C VAL A 129 8.51 14.96 -3.26
N LEU A 130 8.81 13.95 -4.10
CA LEU A 130 9.84 14.02 -5.12
C LEU A 130 9.48 14.99 -6.26
#